data_AF-A0A359JJX9-F1
#
_entry.id   AF-A0A359JJX9-F1
#
_cell.length_a   1.000
_cell.length_b   1.000
_cell.length_c   1.000
_cell.angle_alpha   90.00
_cell.angle_beta   90.00
_cell.angle_gamma   90.00
#
_symmetry.space_group_name_H-M   'P 1'
#
loop_
_entity.id
_entity.type
_entity.pdbx_description
1 polymer ?
#
loop_
_entity_poly.entity_id
_entity_poly.type
_entity_poly.pdbx_seq_one_letter_code
_entity_poly.pdbx_strand_id
1 'polypeptide(L)'
;AESGAFPYSEVAILYRMNALSRTIESALREKGIPYRVYGGLRFYDRKEIKDVLAYLRLIYSDADNYAWERIINVPKRGIGDTTVAKVLAIAEREEIPALTVCERCSMFPELGRSAEKL
;
A
#
# COMPACT_ATOMS: atom_id res chain seq x y z
N ALA A 1 45.64 -13.87 -24.89
CA ALA A 1 44.16 -13.86 -24.86
C ALA A 1 43.76 -12.77 -23.89
N GLU A 2 43.31 -11.63 -24.41
CA GLU A 2 42.84 -10.52 -23.57
C GLU A 2 41.65 -11.01 -22.75
N SER A 3 41.79 -10.97 -21.44
CA SER A 3 40.73 -11.30 -20.50
C SER A 3 39.61 -10.27 -20.69
N GLY A 4 38.65 -10.58 -21.55
CA GLY A 4 37.49 -9.73 -21.83
C GLY A 4 36.62 -9.58 -20.59
N ALA A 5 37.01 -8.67 -19.69
CA ALA A 5 36.23 -8.31 -18.53
C ALA A 5 35.09 -7.39 -18.99
N PHE A 6 33.94 -7.99 -19.29
CA PHE A 6 32.72 -7.21 -19.53
C PHE A 6 32.34 -6.47 -18.24
N PRO A 7 31.95 -5.19 -18.32
CA PRO A 7 31.39 -4.50 -17.17
C PRO A 7 30.10 -5.20 -16.71
N TYR A 8 29.85 -5.24 -15.40
CA TYR A 8 28.67 -5.93 -14.85
C TYR A 8 27.35 -5.42 -15.42
N SER A 9 27.29 -4.16 -15.85
CA SER A 9 26.12 -3.55 -16.51
C SER A 9 25.77 -4.16 -17.87
N GLU A 10 26.70 -4.88 -18.51
CA GLU A 10 26.48 -5.58 -19.78
C GLU A 10 26.07 -7.05 -19.58
N VAL A 11 26.01 -7.52 -18.34
CA VAL A 11 25.62 -8.89 -18.02
C VAL A 11 24.19 -8.91 -17.49
N ALA A 12 23.31 -9.63 -18.18
CA ALA A 12 21.94 -9.89 -17.73
C ALA A 12 21.75 -11.38 -17.42
N ILE A 13 21.10 -11.68 -16.30
CA ILE A 13 20.72 -13.05 -15.92
C ILE A 13 19.20 -13.18 -16.09
N LEU A 14 18.79 -14.01 -17.04
CA LEU A 14 17.37 -14.28 -17.32
C LEU A 14 16.97 -15.62 -16.73
N TYR A 15 15.87 -15.63 -15.98
CA TYR A 15 15.31 -16.84 -15.37
C TYR A 15 13.79 -16.84 -15.51
N ARG A 16 13.20 -18.05 -15.46
CA ARG A 16 11.77 -18.25 -15.77
C ARG A 16 10.83 -17.92 -14.61
N MET A 17 11.27 -18.12 -13.38
CA MET A 17 10.42 -17.98 -12.19
C MET A 17 11.11 -17.10 -11.16
N ASN A 18 10.37 -16.12 -10.60
CA ASN A 18 10.90 -15.19 -9.59
C ASN A 18 11.47 -15.88 -8.35
N ALA A 19 10.98 -17.07 -7.98
CA ALA A 19 11.53 -17.84 -6.87
C ALA A 19 13.01 -18.23 -7.05
N LEU A 20 13.50 -18.31 -8.29
CA LEU A 20 14.90 -18.65 -8.60
C LEU A 20 15.87 -17.48 -8.34
N SER A 21 15.35 -16.24 -8.26
CA SER A 21 16.16 -15.04 -8.01
C SER A 21 16.96 -15.15 -6.71
N ARG A 22 16.34 -15.64 -5.64
CA ARG A 22 16.92 -15.65 -4.29
C ARG A 22 18.25 -16.41 -4.19
N THR A 23 18.36 -17.54 -4.88
CA THR A 23 19.60 -18.34 -4.89
C THR A 23 20.71 -17.62 -5.64
N ILE A 24 20.38 -16.99 -6.77
CA ILE A 24 21.32 -16.19 -7.58
C ILE A 24 21.78 -14.95 -6.79
N GLU A 25 20.84 -14.22 -6.19
CA GLU A 25 21.10 -13.03 -5.38
C GLU A 25 22.01 -13.33 -4.18
N SER A 26 21.82 -14.48 -3.53
CA SER A 26 22.66 -14.94 -2.42
C SER A 26 24.09 -15.21 -2.89
N ALA A 27 24.26 -15.93 -4.00
CA ALA A 27 25.57 -16.24 -4.56
C ALA A 27 26.32 -14.99 -5.06
N LEU A 28 25.61 -14.05 -5.69
CA LEU A 28 26.20 -12.77 -6.11
C LEU A 28 26.62 -11.92 -4.91
N ARG A 29 25.80 -11.90 -3.85
CA ARG A 29 26.12 -11.20 -2.60
C ARG A 29 27.33 -11.79 -1.90
N GLU A 30 27.43 -13.12 -1.80
CA GLU A 30 28.57 -13.81 -1.18
C GLU A 30 29.89 -13.49 -1.91
N LYS A 31 29.83 -13.36 -3.24
CA LYS A 31 30.98 -12.99 -4.06
C LYS A 31 31.22 -11.48 -4.17
N GLY A 32 30.43 -10.65 -3.49
CA GLY A 32 30.55 -9.19 -3.55
C GLY A 32 30.26 -8.59 -4.93
N ILE A 33 29.53 -9.30 -5.79
CA ILE A 33 29.20 -8.84 -7.14
C ILE A 33 27.96 -7.93 -7.07
N PRO A 34 28.03 -6.67 -7.53
CA PRO A 34 26.88 -5.78 -7.54
C PRO A 34 25.82 -6.28 -8.53
N TYR A 35 24.55 -6.27 -8.13
CA TYR A 35 23.43 -6.70 -8.97
C TYR A 35 22.20 -5.83 -8.75
N ARG A 36 21.30 -5.87 -9.74
CA ARG A 36 19.98 -5.23 -9.67
C ARG A 36 18.91 -6.22 -10.13
N VAL A 37 17.91 -6.42 -9.28
CA VAL A 37 16.77 -7.30 -9.59
C VAL A 37 15.67 -6.49 -10.26
N TYR A 38 15.16 -7.00 -11.37
CA TYR A 38 13.98 -6.50 -12.06
C TYR A 38 12.84 -7.52 -11.91
N GLY A 39 11.63 -7.07 -11.60
CA GLY A 39 10.44 -7.95 -11.49
C GLY A 39 10.19 -8.59 -10.13
N GLY A 40 10.93 -8.19 -9.08
CA GLY A 40 10.64 -8.55 -7.68
C GLY A 40 9.46 -7.75 -7.09
N LEU A 41 9.44 -7.58 -5.76
CA LEU A 41 8.44 -6.73 -5.10
C LEU A 41 8.56 -5.28 -5.63
N ARG A 42 7.57 -4.84 -6.41
CA ARG A 42 7.55 -3.48 -6.95
C ARG A 42 7.50 -2.47 -5.83
N PHE A 43 8.18 -1.34 -6.01
CA PHE A 43 8.21 -0.25 -5.03
C PHE A 43 6.79 0.16 -4.60
N TYR A 44 5.88 0.35 -5.56
CA TYR A 44 4.49 0.71 -5.30
C TYR A 44 3.61 -0.41 -4.72
N ASP A 45 4.09 -1.66 -4.67
CA ASP A 45 3.34 -2.74 -4.05
C ASP A 45 3.55 -2.84 -2.54
N ARG A 46 4.60 -2.19 -2.05
CA ARG A 46 4.93 -2.13 -0.63
C ARG A 46 3.81 -1.48 0.17
N LYS A 47 3.52 -2.05 1.34
CA LYS A 47 2.40 -1.63 2.19
C LYS A 47 2.54 -0.16 2.57
N GLU A 48 3.72 0.22 3.06
CA GLU A 48 4.06 1.57 3.48
C GLU A 48 3.88 2.59 2.35
N ILE A 49 4.26 2.24 1.13
CA ILE A 49 4.12 3.11 -0.04
C ILE A 49 2.65 3.28 -0.40
N LYS A 50 1.86 2.19 -0.42
CA LYS A 50 0.42 2.25 -0.68
C LYS A 50 -0.33 3.04 0.39
N ASP A 51 0.07 2.93 1.66
CA ASP A 51 -0.56 3.64 2.78
C ASP A 51 -0.32 5.16 2.64
N VAL A 52 0.91 5.59 2.37
CA VAL A 52 1.23 7.02 2.12
C VAL A 52 0.50 7.54 0.89
N LEU A 53 0.46 6.77 -0.20
CA LEU A 53 -0.28 7.15 -1.40
C LEU A 53 -1.79 7.30 -1.12
N ALA A 54 -2.37 6.45 -0.30
CA ALA A 54 -3.77 6.58 0.08
C ALA A 54 -4.04 7.82 0.94
N TYR A 55 -3.13 8.19 1.85
CA TYR A 55 -3.20 9.48 2.54
C TYR A 55 -3.18 10.67 1.57
N LEU A 56 -2.25 10.69 0.63
CA LEU A 56 -2.14 11.77 -0.36
C LEU A 56 -3.37 11.83 -1.27
N ARG A 57 -3.91 10.67 -1.67
CA ARG A 57 -5.14 10.59 -2.46
C ARG A 57 -6.33 11.17 -1.70
N LEU A 58 -6.46 10.88 -0.41
CA LEU A 58 -7.54 11.41 0.40
C LEU A 58 -7.41 12.94 0.57
N ILE A 59 -6.20 13.46 0.78
CA ILE A 59 -5.94 14.92 0.83
C ILE A 59 -6.28 15.59 -0.51
N TYR A 60 -6.02 14.93 -1.63
CA TYR A 60 -6.33 15.46 -2.97
C TYR A 60 -7.83 15.38 -3.29
N SER A 61 -8.50 14.32 -2.87
CA SER A 61 -9.89 14.04 -3.16
C SER A 61 -10.55 13.32 -1.99
N ASP A 62 -11.38 14.06 -1.25
CA ASP A 62 -12.14 13.54 -0.11
C ASP A 62 -13.12 12.41 -0.50
N ALA A 63 -13.52 12.34 -1.78
CA ALA A 63 -14.43 11.33 -2.32
C ALA A 63 -13.83 9.91 -2.49
N ASP A 64 -12.54 9.71 -2.19
CA ASP A 64 -11.87 8.43 -2.39
C ASP A 64 -12.10 7.45 -1.24
N ASN A 65 -13.25 6.77 -1.26
CA ASN A 65 -13.64 5.83 -0.21
C ASN A 65 -12.67 4.64 -0.08
N TYR A 66 -12.02 4.21 -1.18
CA TYR A 66 -11.02 3.13 -1.13
C TYR A 66 -9.73 3.58 -0.42
N ALA A 67 -9.29 4.80 -0.68
CA ALA A 67 -8.16 5.38 0.04
C ALA A 67 -8.49 5.56 1.53
N TRP A 68 -9.69 6.06 1.84
CA TRP A 68 -10.19 6.21 3.21
C TRP A 68 -10.23 4.87 3.97
N GLU A 69 -10.85 3.83 3.41
CA GLU A 69 -10.97 2.51 4.05
C GLU A 69 -9.59 1.90 4.34
N ARG A 70 -8.62 2.12 3.45
CA ARG A 70 -7.25 1.65 3.64
C ARG A 70 -6.56 2.30 4.84
N ILE A 71 -6.72 3.61 5.02
CA ILE A 71 -5.91 4.40 5.96
C ILE A 71 -6.61 4.70 7.28
N ILE A 72 -7.93 4.47 7.40
CA ILE A 72 -8.73 4.80 8.59
C ILE A 72 -8.18 4.18 9.87
N ASN A 73 -7.50 3.03 9.79
CA ASN A 73 -6.86 2.35 10.91
C ASN A 73 -5.33 2.23 10.81
N VAL A 74 -4.70 3.07 9.98
CA VAL A 74 -3.23 3.12 9.81
C VAL A 74 -2.75 4.55 10.01
N PRO A 75 -2.23 4.97 11.19
CA PRO A 75 -1.94 4.17 12.38
C PRO A 75 -3.21 3.69 13.10
N LYS A 76 -3.05 2.69 13.99
CA LYS A 76 -4.20 2.09 14.72
C LYS A 76 -4.97 3.15 15.49
N ARG A 77 -6.25 3.35 15.13
CA ARG A 77 -7.20 4.24 15.84
C ARG A 77 -8.22 3.49 16.69
N GLY A 78 -8.24 2.16 16.61
CA GLY A 78 -9.17 1.33 17.37
C GLY A 78 -10.62 1.40 16.86
N ILE A 79 -10.78 1.68 15.56
CA ILE A 79 -12.06 1.66 14.85
C ILE A 79 -12.27 0.21 14.37
N GLY A 80 -13.39 -0.41 14.73
CA GLY A 80 -13.66 -1.80 14.33
C GLY A 80 -14.21 -1.89 12.91
N ASP A 81 -14.04 -3.05 12.26
CA ASP A 81 -14.52 -3.31 10.89
C ASP A 81 -16.03 -3.08 10.75
N THR A 82 -16.81 -3.37 11.80
CA THR A 82 -18.25 -3.08 11.84
C THR A 82 -18.57 -1.60 11.77
N THR A 83 -17.72 -0.74 12.35
CA THR A 83 -17.88 0.72 12.27
C THR A 83 -17.50 1.21 10.88
N VAL A 84 -16.41 0.70 10.31
CA VAL A 84 -15.99 1.04 8.95
C VAL A 84 -17.10 0.69 7.94
N ALA A 85 -17.66 -0.52 8.05
CA ALA A 85 -18.77 -0.96 7.19
C ALA A 85 -20.01 -0.07 7.34
N LYS A 86 -20.35 0.37 8.57
CA LYS A 86 -21.45 1.31 8.80
C LYS A 86 -21.21 2.67 8.13
N VAL A 87 -20.01 3.22 8.26
CA VAL A 87 -19.66 4.50 7.63
C VAL A 87 -19.78 4.40 6.11
N LEU A 88 -19.28 3.32 5.50
CA LEU A 88 -19.41 3.09 4.06
C LEU A 88 -20.88 2.94 3.62
N ALA A 89 -21.69 2.23 4.39
CA ALA A 89 -23.12 2.08 4.10
C ALA A 89 -23.88 3.41 4.17
N ILE A 90 -23.53 4.28 5.14
CA ILE A 90 -24.09 5.64 5.23
C ILE A 90 -23.61 6.49 4.05
N ALA A 91 -22.32 6.43 3.72
CA ALA A 91 -21.73 7.14 2.59
C ALA A 91 -22.45 6.80 1.26
N GLU A 92 -22.72 5.52 1.04
CA GLU A 92 -23.46 5.04 -0.13
C GLU A 92 -24.93 5.50 -0.11
N ARG A 93 -25.62 5.40 1.03
CA ARG A 93 -27.04 5.78 1.16
C ARG A 93 -27.27 7.28 0.96
N GLU A 94 -26.40 8.11 1.52
CA GLU A 94 -26.53 9.57 1.50
C GLU A 94 -25.81 10.21 0.29
N GLU A 95 -25.16 9.39 -0.55
CA GLU A 95 -24.36 9.83 -1.71
C GLU A 95 -23.27 10.86 -1.34
N ILE A 96 -22.64 10.69 -0.18
CA ILE A 96 -21.54 11.55 0.30
C ILE A 96 -20.27 10.74 0.57
N PRO A 97 -19.08 11.36 0.53
CA PRO A 97 -17.84 10.68 0.87
C PRO A 97 -17.82 10.12 2.30
N ALA A 98 -17.13 8.99 2.49
CA ALA A 98 -16.96 8.38 3.82
C ALA A 98 -16.26 9.33 4.81
N LEU A 99 -15.34 10.16 4.34
CA LEU A 99 -14.70 11.19 5.15
C LEU A 99 -15.72 12.21 5.68
N THR A 100 -16.65 12.66 4.84
CA THR A 100 -17.72 13.59 5.22
C THR A 100 -18.69 12.96 6.23
N VAL A 101 -18.94 11.66 6.16
CA VAL A 101 -19.71 10.93 7.18
C VAL A 101 -19.00 10.99 8.54
N CYS A 102 -17.67 10.85 8.57
CA CYS A 102 -16.90 10.99 9.80
C CYS A 102 -16.96 12.41 10.37
N GLU A 103 -16.82 13.44 9.53
CA GLU A 103 -16.94 14.85 9.95
C GLU A 103 -18.33 15.16 10.53
N ARG A 104 -19.36 14.48 10.03
CA ARG A 104 -20.77 14.65 10.40
C ARG A 104 -21.29 13.50 11.27
N CYS A 105 -20.40 12.84 12.02
CA CYS A 105 -20.74 11.63 12.77
C CYS A 105 -21.90 11.82 13.77
N SER A 106 -22.07 13.04 14.30
CA SER A 106 -23.15 13.41 15.22
C SER A 106 -24.55 13.40 14.59
N MET A 107 -24.66 13.51 13.27
CA MET A 107 -25.93 13.47 12.56
C MET A 107 -26.45 12.04 12.33
N PHE A 108 -25.59 11.03 12.49
CA PHE A 108 -25.93 9.64 12.20
C PHE A 108 -26.00 8.81 13.50
N PRO A 109 -27.21 8.61 14.07
CA PRO A 109 -27.37 7.87 15.33
C PRO A 109 -26.92 6.39 15.23
N GLU A 110 -26.85 5.83 14.02
CA GLU A 110 -26.41 4.47 13.72
C GLU A 110 -24.93 4.20 14.09
N LEU A 111 -24.11 5.27 14.15
CA LEU A 111 -22.70 5.21 14.55
C LEU A 111 -22.54 5.08 16.07
N GLY A 112 -23.52 5.55 16.85
CA GLY A 112 -23.56 5.42 18.31
C GLY A 112 -22.23 5.81 18.98
N ARG A 113 -21.72 4.94 19.87
CA ARG A 113 -20.45 5.16 20.59
C ARG A 113 -19.21 5.19 19.70
N SER A 114 -19.29 4.68 18.47
CA SER A 114 -18.14 4.71 17.55
C SER A 114 -17.88 6.09 16.98
N ALA A 115 -18.84 7.02 17.07
CA ALA A 115 -18.70 8.39 16.61
C ALA A 115 -17.59 9.16 17.35
N GLU A 116 -17.30 8.82 18.61
CA GLU A 116 -16.23 9.47 19.40
C GLU A 116 -14.81 9.13 18.89
N LYS A 117 -14.68 8.07 18.09
CA LYS A 117 -13.39 7.57 17.57
C LYS A 117 -13.14 7.92 16.10
N LEU A 118 -14.16 8.46 15.43
CA LEU A 118 -14.12 8.90 14.04
C LEU A 118 -13.73 10.38 14.00
#